data_AF-A0A957M3D8-F1
#
_entry.id   AF-A0A957M3D8-F1
#
_cell.length_a   1.000
_cell.length_b   1.000
_cell.length_c   1.000
_cell.angle_alpha   90.00
_cell.angle_beta   90.00
_cell.angle_gamma   90.00
#
_symmetry.space_group_name_H-M   'P 1'
#
loop_
_entity.id
_entity.type
_entity.pdbx_description
1 polymer ?
#
loop_
_entity_poly.entity_id
_entity_poly.type
_entity_poly.pdbx_seq_one_letter_code
_entity_poly.pdbx_strand_id
1 'polypeptide(L)'
;GYLGIGRMLIMVARSHLRQYDIGVHRVLLVGAGDVGRMVMRTMAARPDYGLKLIGFLDDNPAKSTTDVGRFKALGPVENAADVITAQHIDRVIICLPWQTHRTIQRILRECEQLDVAAYVVPDFFQLTKNQMKVEELNGIPLISTRDISIQGWNLVLKRGFDLVVGTAMSLVMLPVIG
;
A
#
# COMPACT_ATOMS: atom_id res chain seq x y z
N GLY A 1 11.90 -5.92 -37.22
CA GLY A 1 10.83 -6.69 -36.55
C GLY A 1 11.38 -7.64 -35.50
N TYR A 2 12.13 -7.15 -34.50
CA TYR A 2 12.63 -7.96 -33.38
C TYR A 2 12.02 -7.53 -32.03
N LEU A 3 11.66 -6.24 -31.91
CA LEU A 3 11.00 -5.66 -30.73
C LEU A 3 9.55 -6.16 -30.54
N GLY A 4 8.83 -6.45 -31.61
CA GLY A 4 7.44 -6.95 -31.54
C GLY A 4 7.35 -8.40 -31.04
N ILE A 5 8.28 -9.24 -31.49
CA ILE A 5 8.36 -10.66 -31.11
C ILE A 5 8.74 -10.79 -29.63
N GLY A 6 9.66 -9.95 -29.15
CA GLY A 6 10.01 -9.88 -27.73
C GLY A 6 8.82 -9.52 -26.83
N ARG A 7 8.01 -8.52 -27.20
CA ARG A 7 6.78 -8.20 -26.44
C ARG A 7 5.76 -9.33 -26.49
N MET A 8 5.57 -9.96 -27.65
CA MET A 8 4.62 -11.07 -27.81
C MET A 8 5.02 -12.28 -26.95
N LEU A 9 6.32 -12.63 -26.95
CA LEU A 9 6.88 -13.70 -26.12
C LEU A 9 6.73 -13.39 -24.63
N ILE A 10 7.03 -12.17 -24.19
CA ILE A 10 6.85 -11.76 -22.79
C ILE A 10 5.37 -11.81 -22.38
N MET A 11 4.44 -11.47 -23.29
CA MET A 11 3.01 -11.46 -23.01
C MET A 11 2.41 -12.87 -22.91
N VAL A 12 2.83 -13.78 -23.80
CA VAL A 12 2.41 -15.19 -23.79
C VAL A 12 3.08 -15.97 -22.66
N ALA A 13 4.36 -15.71 -22.38
CA ALA A 13 5.03 -16.30 -21.22
C ALA A 13 4.35 -15.85 -19.92
N ARG A 14 4.02 -14.56 -19.78
CA ARG A 14 3.27 -14.05 -18.62
C ARG A 14 1.86 -14.62 -18.51
N SER A 15 1.16 -14.91 -19.61
CA SER A 15 -0.18 -15.49 -19.55
C SER A 15 -0.17 -16.96 -19.14
N HIS A 16 0.85 -17.73 -19.55
CA HIS A 16 1.02 -19.13 -19.16
C HIS A 16 1.63 -19.29 -17.75
N LEU A 17 2.53 -18.39 -17.31
CA LEU A 17 3.09 -18.40 -15.96
C LEU A 17 2.05 -17.99 -14.89
N ARG A 18 0.99 -17.24 -15.26
CA ARG A 18 -0.15 -16.95 -14.38
C ARG A 18 -0.92 -18.20 -13.95
N GLN A 19 -0.85 -19.31 -14.70
CA GLN A 19 -1.50 -20.57 -14.31
C GLN A 19 -0.75 -21.33 -13.20
N TYR A 20 0.51 -20.96 -12.91
CA TYR A 20 1.35 -21.58 -11.88
C TYR A 20 1.54 -20.68 -10.63
N ASP A 21 0.75 -19.61 -10.47
CA ASP A 21 0.88 -18.61 -9.38
C ASP A 21 2.29 -17.94 -9.31
N ILE A 22 3.10 -18.04 -10.38
CA ILE A 22 4.46 -17.51 -10.41
C ILE A 22 4.39 -15.99 -10.59
N GLY A 23 4.77 -15.24 -9.55
CA GLY A 23 4.64 -13.78 -9.52
C GLY A 23 3.28 -13.27 -9.00
N VAL A 24 2.47 -14.15 -8.39
CA VAL A 24 1.25 -13.76 -7.69
C VAL A 24 1.48 -13.89 -6.18
N HIS A 25 1.42 -12.77 -5.47
CA HIS A 25 1.54 -12.75 -4.02
C HIS A 25 0.19 -12.98 -3.34
N ARG A 26 0.17 -13.92 -2.42
CA ARG A 26 -0.97 -14.28 -1.57
C ARG A 26 -1.09 -13.25 -0.46
N VAL A 27 -2.23 -12.57 -0.42
CA VAL A 27 -2.48 -11.44 0.48
C VAL A 27 -3.49 -11.84 1.54
N LEU A 28 -3.20 -11.50 2.79
CA LEU A 28 -4.15 -11.49 3.90
C LEU A 28 -4.53 -10.04 4.22
N LEU A 29 -5.81 -9.78 4.42
CA LEU A 29 -6.30 -8.47 4.84
C LEU A 29 -6.74 -8.50 6.30
N VAL A 30 -6.27 -7.56 7.11
CA VAL A 30 -6.65 -7.43 8.52
C VAL A 30 -7.52 -6.18 8.69
N GLY A 31 -8.78 -6.39 9.06
CA GLY A 31 -9.81 -5.37 9.24
C GLY A 31 -10.66 -5.19 8.00
N ALA A 32 -11.89 -5.72 8.00
CA ALA A 32 -12.94 -5.56 6.98
C ALA A 32 -13.93 -4.43 7.31
N GLY A 33 -13.41 -3.36 7.92
CA GLY A 33 -14.06 -2.04 8.01
C GLY A 33 -14.21 -1.36 6.64
N ASP A 34 -14.58 -0.08 6.63
CA ASP A 34 -14.77 0.67 5.39
C ASP A 34 -13.50 0.75 4.55
N VAL A 35 -12.35 1.00 5.21
CA VAL A 35 -11.02 0.99 4.59
C VAL A 35 -10.71 -0.39 4.00
N GLY A 36 -10.92 -1.47 4.77
CA GLY A 36 -10.70 -2.83 4.29
C GLY A 36 -11.55 -3.19 3.07
N ARG A 37 -12.84 -2.83 3.09
CA ARG A 37 -13.74 -3.05 1.94
C ARG A 37 -13.32 -2.25 0.72
N MET A 38 -12.78 -1.04 0.89
CA MET A 38 -12.22 -0.25 -0.21
C MET A 38 -10.98 -0.94 -0.81
N VAL A 39 -10.09 -1.48 0.01
CA VAL A 39 -8.93 -2.25 -0.45
C VAL A 39 -9.38 -3.50 -1.19
N MET A 40 -10.33 -4.28 -0.64
CA MET A 40 -10.90 -5.46 -1.29
C MET A 40 -11.46 -5.15 -2.69
N ARG A 41 -12.22 -4.04 -2.83
CA ARG A 41 -12.77 -3.60 -4.11
C ARG A 41 -11.67 -3.20 -5.10
N THR A 42 -10.65 -2.46 -4.63
CA THR A 42 -9.52 -2.05 -5.47
C THR A 42 -8.72 -3.25 -5.98
N MET A 43 -8.45 -4.22 -5.11
CA MET A 43 -7.79 -5.48 -5.48
C MET A 43 -8.66 -6.29 -6.45
N ALA A 44 -9.98 -6.31 -6.25
CA ALA A 44 -10.89 -7.01 -7.15
C ALA A 44 -10.91 -6.41 -8.56
N ALA A 45 -10.80 -5.08 -8.66
CA ALA A 45 -10.81 -4.35 -9.92
C ALA A 45 -9.48 -4.42 -10.70
N ARG A 46 -8.37 -4.79 -10.04
CA ARG A 46 -7.02 -4.81 -10.64
C ARG A 46 -6.31 -6.15 -10.43
N PRO A 47 -6.79 -7.25 -11.04
CA PRO A 47 -6.16 -8.57 -10.95
C PRO A 47 -4.74 -8.61 -11.58
N ASP A 48 -4.40 -7.65 -12.42
CA ASP A 48 -3.09 -7.58 -13.10
C ASP A 48 -1.91 -7.22 -12.20
N TYR A 49 -2.14 -6.87 -10.93
CA TYR A 49 -1.06 -6.58 -9.99
C TYR A 49 -0.36 -7.80 -9.41
N GLY A 50 -0.77 -9.02 -9.79
CA GLY A 50 -0.21 -10.23 -9.21
C GLY A 50 -0.45 -10.29 -7.71
N LEU A 51 -1.62 -9.84 -7.24
CA LEU A 51 -2.04 -9.95 -5.85
C LEU A 51 -3.30 -10.80 -5.78
N LYS A 52 -3.31 -11.79 -4.91
CA LYS A 52 -4.44 -12.70 -4.69
C LYS A 52 -4.86 -12.63 -3.24
N LEU A 53 -5.98 -11.95 -2.99
CA LEU A 53 -6.55 -11.87 -1.65
C LEU A 53 -7.13 -13.23 -1.25
N ILE A 54 -6.51 -13.88 -0.26
CA ILE A 54 -6.90 -15.22 0.21
C ILE A 54 -8.12 -15.13 1.14
N GLY A 55 -8.16 -14.10 1.96
CA GLY A 55 -9.26 -13.83 2.88
C GLY A 55 -8.93 -12.66 3.79
N PHE A 56 -9.73 -12.50 4.83
CA PHE A 56 -9.57 -11.41 5.78
C PHE A 56 -9.84 -11.85 7.22
N LEU A 57 -9.29 -11.08 8.14
CA LEU A 57 -9.55 -11.18 9.58
C LEU A 57 -10.24 -9.90 10.06
N ASP A 58 -11.16 -10.00 11.01
CA ASP A 58 -11.82 -8.84 11.63
C ASP A 58 -12.24 -9.21 13.05
N ASP A 59 -12.15 -8.29 14.01
CA ASP A 59 -12.56 -8.56 15.40
C ASP A 59 -14.07 -8.38 15.61
N ASN A 60 -14.78 -7.81 14.63
CA ASN A 60 -16.24 -7.76 14.68
C ASN A 60 -16.81 -9.16 14.41
N PRO A 61 -17.55 -9.78 15.36
CA PRO A 61 -18.04 -11.16 15.24
C PRO A 61 -18.92 -11.39 14.01
N ALA A 62 -19.69 -10.38 13.59
CA ALA A 62 -20.53 -10.47 12.40
C ALA A 62 -19.70 -10.49 11.11
N LYS A 63 -18.51 -9.88 11.11
CA LYS A 63 -17.61 -9.82 9.96
C LYS A 63 -16.61 -10.97 9.94
N SER A 64 -16.16 -11.43 11.11
CA SER A 64 -15.17 -12.50 11.26
C SER A 64 -15.68 -13.89 10.81
N THR A 65 -17.00 -14.03 10.68
CA THR A 65 -17.70 -15.28 10.32
C THR A 65 -18.45 -15.21 8.98
N THR A 66 -18.57 -14.02 8.39
CA THR A 66 -19.37 -13.80 7.17
C THR A 66 -18.49 -13.32 6.03
N ASP A 67 -18.49 -14.06 4.94
CA ASP A 67 -17.75 -13.71 3.73
C ASP A 67 -18.19 -12.35 3.16
N VAL A 68 -17.23 -11.61 2.62
CA VAL A 68 -17.48 -10.33 1.94
C VAL A 68 -17.41 -10.58 0.44
N GLY A 69 -18.57 -10.88 -0.16
CA GLY A 69 -18.66 -11.23 -1.57
C GLY A 69 -17.93 -12.54 -1.87
N ARG A 70 -16.79 -12.47 -2.56
CA ARG A 70 -15.94 -13.63 -2.87
C ARG A 70 -14.76 -13.83 -1.90
N PHE A 71 -14.62 -12.96 -0.90
CA PHE A 71 -13.49 -12.96 0.02
C PHE A 71 -13.89 -13.67 1.31
N LYS A 72 -13.10 -14.66 1.72
CA LYS A 72 -13.40 -15.50 2.87
C LYS A 72 -13.09 -14.81 4.18
N ALA A 73 -13.99 -14.93 5.15
CA ALA A 73 -13.69 -14.59 6.53
C ALA A 73 -12.86 -15.72 7.16
N LEU A 74 -11.65 -15.41 7.61
CA LEU A 74 -10.70 -16.39 8.16
C LEU A 74 -10.64 -16.36 9.70
N GLY A 75 -11.56 -15.62 10.33
CA GLY A 75 -11.71 -15.51 11.78
C GLY A 75 -11.27 -14.16 12.36
N PRO A 76 -11.03 -14.12 13.69
CA PRO A 76 -10.60 -12.93 14.42
C PRO A 76 -9.15 -12.54 14.15
N VAL A 77 -8.77 -11.30 14.49
CA VAL A 77 -7.42 -10.76 14.22
C VAL A 77 -6.33 -11.42 15.08
N GLU A 78 -6.71 -12.08 16.17
CA GLU A 78 -5.82 -12.92 16.97
C GLU A 78 -5.27 -14.13 16.19
N ASN A 79 -5.99 -14.64 15.18
CA ASN A 79 -5.56 -15.78 14.37
C ASN A 79 -4.55 -15.39 13.27
N ALA A 80 -4.02 -14.17 13.27
CA ALA A 80 -3.17 -13.66 12.20
C ALA A 80 -1.97 -14.56 11.91
N ALA A 81 -1.16 -14.89 12.92
CA ALA A 81 0.01 -15.74 12.76
C ALA A 81 -0.35 -17.13 12.20
N ASP A 82 -1.36 -17.79 12.78
CA ASP A 82 -1.80 -19.12 12.35
C ASP A 82 -2.26 -19.13 10.89
N VAL A 83 -3.04 -18.11 10.50
CA VAL A 83 -3.54 -17.97 9.13
C VAL A 83 -2.41 -17.65 8.16
N ILE A 84 -1.45 -16.80 8.55
CA ILE A 84 -0.28 -16.48 7.71
C ILE A 84 0.47 -17.76 7.35
N THR A 85 0.76 -18.61 8.33
CA THR A 85 1.47 -19.87 8.13
C THR A 85 0.60 -20.87 7.36
N ALA A 86 -0.63 -21.14 7.80
CA ALA A 86 -1.49 -22.15 7.20
C ALA A 86 -1.85 -21.84 5.74
N GLN A 87 -2.06 -20.57 5.41
CA GLN A 87 -2.44 -20.13 4.07
C GLN A 87 -1.27 -19.69 3.21
N HIS A 88 -0.03 -19.82 3.68
CA HIS A 88 1.19 -19.43 2.95
C HIS A 88 1.07 -17.99 2.44
N ILE A 89 0.85 -17.04 3.35
CA ILE A 89 0.64 -15.63 3.01
C ILE A 89 1.99 -14.95 2.75
N ASP A 90 2.11 -14.26 1.61
CA ASP A 90 3.31 -13.49 1.26
C ASP A 90 3.24 -12.04 1.74
N ARG A 91 2.02 -11.50 1.86
CA ARG A 91 1.78 -10.10 2.22
C ARG A 91 0.58 -9.92 3.13
N VAL A 92 0.69 -9.04 4.12
CA VAL A 92 -0.40 -8.65 5.01
C VAL A 92 -0.73 -7.18 4.80
N ILE A 93 -2.01 -6.86 4.57
CA ILE A 93 -2.51 -5.49 4.49
C ILE A 93 -3.36 -5.21 5.72
N ILE A 94 -2.93 -4.25 6.54
CA ILE A 94 -3.57 -3.88 7.81
C ILE A 94 -4.44 -2.64 7.57
N CYS A 95 -5.74 -2.79 7.73
CA CYS A 95 -6.78 -1.78 7.57
C CYS A 95 -7.52 -1.50 8.90
N LEU A 96 -6.83 -1.72 10.03
CA LEU A 96 -7.34 -1.41 11.36
C LEU A 96 -7.26 0.09 11.66
N PRO A 97 -8.20 0.64 12.46
CA PRO A 97 -8.13 2.04 12.88
C PRO A 97 -6.88 2.28 13.74
N TRP A 98 -6.30 3.48 13.65
CA TRP A 98 -5.05 3.82 14.35
C TRP A 98 -5.14 3.73 15.88
N GLN A 99 -6.35 3.82 16.42
CA GLN A 99 -6.64 3.65 17.84
C GLN A 99 -6.24 2.26 18.35
N THR A 100 -6.21 1.26 17.46
CA THR A 100 -5.80 -0.11 17.76
C THR A 100 -4.29 -0.32 17.59
N HIS A 101 -3.48 0.65 18.04
CA HIS A 101 -2.03 0.67 17.86
C HIS A 101 -1.34 -0.62 18.36
N ARG A 102 -1.77 -1.14 19.51
CA ARG A 102 -1.20 -2.37 20.09
C ARG A 102 -1.39 -3.58 19.18
N THR A 103 -2.57 -3.73 18.58
CA THR A 103 -2.85 -4.84 17.65
C THR A 103 -2.08 -4.68 16.35
N ILE A 104 -1.99 -3.46 15.80
CA ILE A 104 -1.19 -3.19 14.61
C ILE A 104 0.28 -3.59 14.86
N GLN A 105 0.85 -3.13 15.97
CA GLN A 105 2.23 -3.46 16.36
C GLN A 105 2.45 -4.96 16.59
N ARG A 106 1.47 -5.67 17.16
CA ARG A 106 1.52 -7.12 17.33
C ARG A 106 1.63 -7.82 15.98
N ILE A 107 0.74 -7.47 15.04
CA ILE A 107 0.71 -8.10 13.71
C ILE A 107 1.98 -7.78 12.92
N LEU A 108 2.50 -6.56 13.01
CA LEU A 108 3.77 -6.19 12.38
C LEU A 108 4.92 -7.09 12.87
N ARG A 109 5.00 -7.34 14.18
CA ARG A 109 6.00 -8.27 14.75
C ARG A 109 5.78 -9.72 14.33
N GLU A 110 4.54 -10.19 14.29
CA GLU A 110 4.22 -11.54 13.81
C GLU A 110 4.63 -11.72 12.34
N CYS A 111 4.38 -10.70 11.50
CA CYS A 111 4.81 -10.72 10.10
C CYS A 111 6.33 -10.71 9.97
N GLU A 112 7.03 -9.90 10.78
CA GLU A 112 8.50 -9.85 10.82
C GLU A 112 9.11 -11.21 11.22
N GLN A 113 8.55 -11.87 12.24
CA GLN A 113 8.98 -13.20 12.68
C GLN A 113 8.75 -14.29 11.62
N LEU A 114 7.75 -14.12 10.77
CA LEU A 114 7.38 -15.07 9.72
C LEU A 114 7.99 -14.71 8.34
N ASP A 115 8.83 -13.67 8.26
CA ASP A 115 9.41 -13.14 7.02
C ASP A 115 8.36 -12.75 5.95
N VAL A 116 7.25 -12.15 6.41
CA VAL A 116 6.10 -11.74 5.59
C VAL A 116 6.03 -10.22 5.50
N ALA A 117 5.84 -9.69 4.28
CA ALA A 117 5.77 -8.24 4.10
C ALA A 117 4.44 -7.66 4.58
N ALA A 118 4.48 -6.72 5.53
CA ALA A 118 3.29 -6.07 6.07
C ALA A 118 3.15 -4.60 5.62
N TYR A 119 1.93 -4.19 5.31
CA TYR A 119 1.58 -2.84 4.87
C TYR A 119 0.42 -2.29 5.70
N VAL A 120 0.58 -1.11 6.28
CA VAL A 120 -0.51 -0.43 7.01
C VAL A 120 -1.16 0.60 6.10
N VAL A 121 -2.48 0.54 5.95
CA VAL A 121 -3.23 1.53 5.19
C VAL A 121 -3.46 2.76 6.08
N PRO A 122 -2.96 3.95 5.69
CA PRO A 122 -3.18 5.15 6.48
C PRO A 122 -4.67 5.52 6.51
N ASP A 123 -5.18 5.73 7.73
CA ASP A 123 -6.54 6.18 7.97
C ASP A 123 -6.63 7.71 7.77
N PHE A 124 -6.97 8.13 6.56
CA PHE A 124 -7.19 9.55 6.26
C PHE A 124 -8.48 10.11 6.88
N PHE A 125 -9.42 9.27 7.34
CA PHE A 125 -10.68 9.76 7.93
C PHE A 125 -10.47 10.46 9.28
N GLN A 126 -9.38 10.18 9.99
CA GLN A 126 -9.03 10.90 11.22
C GLN A 126 -8.32 12.23 10.97
N LEU A 127 -7.70 12.46 9.81
CA LEU A 127 -7.11 13.76 9.50
C LEU A 127 -8.18 14.86 9.40
N THR A 128 -9.41 14.51 9.00
CA THR A 128 -10.55 15.44 9.02
C THR A 128 -11.18 15.58 10.42
N LYS A 129 -11.18 14.52 11.24
CA LYS A 129 -11.75 14.56 12.60
C LYS A 129 -10.85 15.20 13.65
N ASN A 130 -9.53 15.19 13.45
CA ASN A 130 -8.57 15.77 14.40
C ASN A 130 -8.49 17.31 14.33
N GLN A 131 -9.25 17.97 13.44
CA GLN A 131 -9.53 19.40 13.54
C GLN A 131 -10.63 19.73 14.57
N MET A 132 -11.27 18.73 15.19
CA MET A 132 -12.30 18.93 16.22
C MET A 132 -11.99 18.17 17.51
N LYS A 133 -10.73 18.18 17.95
CA LYS A 133 -10.39 17.97 19.35
C LYS A 133 -9.56 19.16 19.82
N VAL A 134 -10.27 20.21 20.18
CA VAL A 134 -9.74 21.27 21.03
C VAL A 134 -9.55 20.63 22.40
N GLU A 135 -8.36 20.12 22.68
CA GLU A 135 -7.91 19.98 24.06
C GLU A 135 -7.59 21.39 24.55
N GLU A 136 -8.50 21.96 25.34
CA GLU A 136 -8.22 23.13 26.15
C GLU A 136 -7.17 22.76 27.20
N LEU A 137 -5.94 23.25 27.01
CA LEU A 137 -5.04 23.50 28.14
C LEU A 137 -4.94 25.03 28.28
N ASN A 138 -5.77 25.60 29.14
CA ASN A 138 -5.72 27.00 29.59
C ASN A 138 -5.76 28.08 28.46
N GLY A 139 -6.63 27.93 27.45
CA GLY A 139 -7.00 29.04 26.57
C GLY A 139 -5.90 29.60 25.66
N ILE A 140 -4.76 28.91 25.50
CA ILE A 140 -3.68 29.33 24.60
C ILE A 140 -3.63 28.36 23.41
N PRO A 141 -3.97 28.80 22.18
CA PRO A 141 -3.85 27.98 21.00
C PRO A 141 -2.37 27.79 20.67
N LEU A 142 -1.82 26.62 21.02
CA LEU A 142 -0.48 26.22 20.61
C LEU A 142 -0.55 25.63 19.19
N ILE A 143 -0.18 26.45 18.20
CA ILE A 143 0.06 25.97 16.84
C ILE A 143 1.37 25.18 16.86
N SER A 144 1.28 23.86 17.02
CA SER A 144 2.41 22.99 16.74
C SER A 144 2.57 22.90 15.23
N THR A 145 3.56 23.62 14.69
CA THR A 145 4.07 23.39 13.33
C THR A 145 4.76 22.04 13.32
N ARG A 146 3.99 20.95 13.20
CA ARG A 146 4.55 19.63 12.95
C ARG A 146 4.43 19.36 11.46
N ASP A 147 5.57 19.57 10.81
CA ASP A 147 5.95 19.20 9.45
C ASP A 147 4.85 18.51 8.65
N ILE A 148 4.18 19.30 7.82
CA ILE A 148 3.67 18.79 6.57
C ILE A 148 4.93 18.37 5.81
N SER A 149 5.26 17.08 5.83
CA SER A 149 6.19 16.51 4.87
C SER A 149 5.54 16.67 3.51
N ILE A 150 5.76 17.83 2.91
CA ILE A 150 5.44 18.09 1.52
C ILE A 150 6.26 17.07 0.76
N GLN A 151 5.55 16.20 0.05
CA GLN A 151 6.08 15.36 -1.01
C GLN A 151 7.16 16.14 -1.76
N GLY A 152 8.42 15.77 -1.56
CA GLY A 152 9.61 16.39 -2.14
C GLY A 152 9.75 16.18 -3.65
N TRP A 153 8.64 16.17 -4.39
CA TRP A 153 8.61 16.32 -5.84
C TRP A 153 9.32 17.62 -6.29
N ASN A 154 9.51 18.59 -5.39
CA ASN A 154 10.26 19.82 -5.63
C ASN A 154 11.81 19.65 -5.60
N LEU A 155 12.34 18.47 -5.22
CA LEU A 155 13.79 18.19 -5.23
C LEU A 155 14.28 17.49 -6.50
N VAL A 156 13.41 16.74 -7.20
CA VAL A 156 13.75 16.11 -8.49
C VAL A 156 13.50 17.09 -9.65
N LEU A 157 12.42 17.88 -9.59
CA LEU A 157 12.13 18.88 -10.62
C LEU A 157 13.25 19.92 -10.78
N LYS A 158 14.01 20.21 -9.71
CA LYS A 158 15.14 21.16 -9.77
C LYS A 158 16.42 20.56 -10.38
N ARG A 159 16.66 19.24 -10.23
CA ARG A 159 17.85 18.58 -10.83
C ARG A 159 17.75 18.34 -12.33
N GLY A 160 16.53 18.20 -12.87
CA GLY A 160 16.32 18.10 -14.32
C GLY A 160 16.43 19.45 -15.03
N PHE A 161 16.02 20.54 -14.37
CA PHE A 161 15.94 21.86 -14.98
C PHE A 161 17.33 22.45 -15.29
N ASP A 162 18.28 22.35 -14.36
CA ASP A 162 19.64 22.88 -14.57
C ASP A 162 20.40 22.10 -15.66
N LEU A 163 20.10 20.81 -15.83
CA LEU A 163 20.77 19.96 -16.82
C LEU A 163 20.30 20.27 -18.25
N VAL A 164 19.00 20.55 -18.43
CA VAL A 164 18.43 20.93 -19.75
C VAL A 164 18.85 22.34 -20.15
N VAL A 165 18.80 23.31 -19.22
CA VAL A 165 19.19 24.71 -19.48
C VAL A 165 20.69 24.83 -19.76
N GLY A 166 21.53 24.10 -19.02
CA GLY A 166 22.99 24.10 -19.22
C GLY A 166 23.43 23.55 -20.58
N THR A 167 22.81 22.47 -21.05
CA THR A 167 23.10 21.91 -22.38
C THR A 167 22.62 22.81 -23.52
N ALA A 168 21.46 23.45 -23.35
CA ALA A 168 20.92 24.36 -24.37
C ALA A 168 21.79 25.62 -24.53
N MET A 169 22.29 26.18 -23.43
CA MET A 169 23.18 27.36 -23.48
C MET A 169 24.55 27.06 -24.12
N SER A 170 25.14 25.88 -23.85
CA SER A 170 26.44 25.52 -24.45
C SER A 170 26.37 25.35 -25.97
N LEU A 171 25.25 24.83 -26.49
CA LEU A 171 25.05 24.66 -27.93
C LEU A 171 24.84 25.98 -28.67
N VAL A 172 24.25 26.99 -28.01
CA VAL A 172 23.97 28.31 -28.60
C VAL A 172 25.19 29.23 -28.62
N MET A 173 26.20 29.01 -27.75
CA MET A 173 27.46 29.80 -27.74
C MET A 173 28.55 29.26 -28.66
N LEU A 174 28.44 28.02 -29.12
CA LEU A 174 29.37 27.38 -30.05
C LEU A 174 29.56 28.09 -31.43
N PRO A 175 28.61 28.86 -31.99
CA PRO A 175 28.80 29.56 -33.25
C PRO A 175 29.28 31.02 -33.10
N VAL A 176 29.53 31.51 -31.88
CA VAL A 176 29.98 32.92 -31.65
C VAL A 176 31.49 33.02 -31.45
N ILE A 177 32.19 31.88 -31.31
CA ILE A 177 33.67 31.80 -31.20
C ILE A 177 34.28 31.15 -32.46
N GLY A 178 33.52 31.07 -33.57
CA GLY A 178 34.00 30.64 -34.89
C GLY A 178 34.17 31.83 -35.83
#